data_AF-G4TVG2-F1
#
_entry.id   AF-G4TVG2-F1
#
_cell.length_a   1.000
_cell.length_b   1.000
_cell.length_c   1.000
_cell.angle_alpha   90.00
_cell.angle_beta   90.00
_cell.angle_gamma   90.00
#
_symmetry.space_group_name_H-M   'P 1'
#
loop_
_entity.id
_entity.type
_entity.pdbx_description
1 polymer ?
#
loop_
_entity_poly.entity_id
_entity_poly.type
_entity_poly.pdbx_seq_one_letter_code
_entity_poly.pdbx_strand_id
1 'polypeptide(L)'
;MVLEAVLIVQRRLEDLGYVRGATPAMNTRSAVQADVDSVNVLYKFLNDAVGTYMRTCEAILDAPPAALRRRGDMGGHSQSHPQDEESYSTSLMHAAEKFLPVYWQIMHLLICLCRDNPAILRAAHTRVRQFIDSPDKRSKEYEPELGELLVVAALVFACQDEGLLPSKEPAESAPDPPPRQSQRLQRTPGSRTNTLLRTPSKRRGASVAPSLAGSSASQSSKDPHIRWSEHFAGPLLQEAMTRGAKSTVEHSPDLQVFETGASPYRIMRTFQHCRGPLRQLALQVSMLAVFNYFTGSQPGPHHQQIHLDRSFGNPPPEAMHALTEEVKVVHRLSTWGELFTKVQYENGKAWNEDELSAALRQCMLLSEQRGYHTNQHRHGDARSRLAQIRERKERDWKRDHARRVRNQR
;
A
#
# COMPACT_ATOMS: atom_id res chain seq x y z
N MET A 1 -27.04 11.32 9.57
CA MET A 1 -25.96 10.40 9.12
C MET A 1 -24.93 10.10 10.21
N VAL A 2 -24.24 11.05 10.83
CA VAL A 2 -23.32 10.75 11.95
C VAL A 2 -24.06 10.15 13.16
N LEU A 3 -25.23 10.69 13.51
CA LEU A 3 -26.12 10.11 14.53
C LEU A 3 -26.65 8.72 14.15
N GLU A 4 -26.87 8.43 12.86
CA GLU A 4 -27.26 7.08 12.43
C GLU A 4 -26.08 6.12 12.48
N ALA A 5 -24.86 6.54 12.12
CA ALA A 5 -23.67 5.72 12.27
C ALA A 5 -23.38 5.40 13.75
N VAL A 6 -23.54 6.39 14.64
CA VAL A 6 -23.44 6.18 16.10
C VAL A 6 -24.52 5.23 16.59
N LEU A 7 -25.78 5.38 16.16
CA LEU A 7 -26.88 4.49 16.54
C LEU A 7 -26.76 3.07 15.95
N ILE A 8 -26.16 2.91 14.77
CA ILE A 8 -25.87 1.61 14.16
C ILE A 8 -24.74 0.89 14.89
N VAL A 9 -23.70 1.63 15.33
CA VAL A 9 -22.64 1.10 16.20
C VAL A 9 -23.22 0.73 17.57
N GLN A 10 -24.09 1.57 18.13
CA GLN A 10 -24.73 1.34 19.42
C GLN A 10 -25.68 0.12 19.37
N ARG A 11 -26.47 -0.04 18.31
CA ARG A 11 -27.30 -1.25 18.08
C ARG A 11 -26.47 -2.51 17.86
N ARG A 12 -25.34 -2.43 17.14
CA ARG A 12 -24.43 -3.59 16.99
C ARG A 12 -23.75 -3.98 18.30
N LEU A 13 -23.52 -3.03 19.22
CA LEU A 13 -23.01 -3.32 20.56
C LEU A 13 -24.08 -3.97 21.46
N GLU A 14 -25.35 -3.62 21.27
CA GLU A 14 -26.49 -4.23 21.97
C GLU A 14 -26.78 -5.66 21.46
N ASP A 15 -26.68 -5.91 20.16
CA ASP A 15 -26.83 -7.25 19.54
C ASP A 15 -25.72 -8.23 19.93
N LEU A 16 -24.58 -7.75 20.44
CA LEU A 16 -23.48 -8.57 20.99
C LEU A 16 -23.72 -9.03 22.43
N GLY A 17 -24.93 -8.88 22.96
CA GLY A 17 -25.38 -9.59 24.16
C GLY A 17 -24.93 -8.97 25.48
N TYR A 18 -24.94 -7.64 25.60
CA TYR A 18 -24.78 -6.97 26.90
C TYR A 18 -26.10 -7.00 27.69
N VAL A 19 -26.48 -8.18 28.18
CA VAL A 19 -27.57 -8.32 29.15
C VAL A 19 -27.08 -7.81 30.51
N ARG A 20 -27.69 -6.72 30.97
CA ARG A 20 -27.49 -6.16 32.30
C ARG A 20 -28.01 -7.16 33.35
N GLY A 21 -27.13 -8.02 33.86
CA GLY A 21 -27.40 -8.85 35.03
C GLY A 21 -27.10 -10.34 34.85
N ALA A 22 -25.82 -10.69 34.72
CA ALA A 22 -25.23 -11.91 35.28
C ALA A 22 -23.73 -11.83 35.01
N THR A 23 -22.90 -12.01 36.04
CA THR A 23 -21.44 -12.09 35.91
C THR A 23 -21.03 -13.52 35.56
N PRO A 24 -20.63 -13.84 34.31
CA PRO A 24 -19.64 -14.88 34.11
C PRO A 24 -18.25 -14.24 34.25
N ALA A 25 -17.33 -15.00 34.84
CA ALA A 25 -15.92 -14.61 34.97
C ALA A 25 -15.32 -14.35 33.57
N MET A 26 -15.38 -13.10 33.10
CA MET A 26 -14.71 -12.69 31.87
C MET A 26 -13.23 -12.51 32.15
N ASN A 27 -12.42 -13.26 31.39
CA ASN A 27 -11.01 -12.95 31.15
C ASN A 27 -10.82 -11.44 31.08
N THR A 28 -10.12 -10.87 32.05
CA THR A 28 -9.78 -9.46 32.08
C THR A 28 -8.77 -9.19 30.97
N ARG A 29 -9.25 -8.98 29.73
CA ARG A 29 -8.50 -8.21 28.74
C ARG A 29 -8.18 -6.87 29.40
N SER A 30 -6.93 -6.42 29.30
CA SER A 30 -6.58 -5.09 29.80
C SER A 30 -7.46 -4.05 29.10
N ALA A 31 -7.88 -2.99 29.80
CA ALA A 31 -8.68 -1.92 29.21
C ALA A 31 -8.04 -1.36 27.93
N VAL A 32 -6.70 -1.29 27.90
CA VAL A 32 -5.90 -0.90 26.73
C VAL A 32 -6.15 -1.81 25.53
N GLN A 33 -6.26 -3.13 25.72
CA GLN A 33 -6.54 -4.06 24.62
C GLN A 33 -7.97 -3.86 24.09
N ALA A 34 -8.94 -3.58 24.97
CA ALA A 34 -10.31 -3.30 24.56
C ALA A 34 -10.43 -2.01 23.73
N ASP A 35 -9.64 -0.98 24.07
CA ASP A 35 -9.58 0.26 23.30
C ASP A 35 -8.98 0.01 21.91
N VAL A 36 -7.87 -0.73 21.83
CA VAL A 36 -7.24 -1.11 20.55
C VAL A 36 -8.18 -1.96 19.69
N ASP A 37 -8.89 -2.91 20.31
CA ASP A 37 -9.88 -3.74 19.61
C ASP A 37 -11.03 -2.89 19.05
N SER A 38 -11.46 -1.86 19.79
CA SER A 38 -12.52 -0.93 19.36
C SER A 38 -12.09 -0.08 18.16
N VAL A 39 -10.83 0.38 18.14
CA VAL A 39 -10.26 1.14 17.02
C VAL A 39 -10.13 0.28 15.76
N ASN A 40 -9.85 -1.02 15.88
CA ASN A 40 -9.81 -1.91 14.72
C ASN A 40 -11.14 -1.97 13.95
N VAL A 41 -12.28 -1.74 14.63
CA VAL A 41 -13.59 -1.65 13.97
C VAL A 41 -13.64 -0.42 13.05
N LEU A 42 -13.04 0.71 13.45
CA LEU A 42 -12.97 1.92 12.65
C LEU A 42 -12.09 1.72 11.41
N TYR A 43 -10.97 1.00 11.53
CA TYR A 43 -10.13 0.67 10.37
C TYR A 43 -10.89 -0.15 9.33
N LYS A 44 -11.63 -1.17 9.78
CA LYS A 44 -12.46 -1.99 8.91
C LYS A 44 -13.58 -1.20 8.27
N PHE A 45 -14.29 -0.40 9.05
CA PHE A 45 -15.36 0.46 8.54
C PHE A 45 -14.83 1.43 7.47
N LEU A 46 -13.69 2.07 7.70
CA LEU A 46 -13.12 3.01 6.74
C LEU A 46 -12.67 2.30 5.46
N ASN A 47 -12.05 1.12 5.58
CA ASN A 47 -11.72 0.29 4.41
C ASN A 47 -12.97 -0.12 3.60
N ASP A 48 -14.04 -0.53 4.28
CA ASP A 48 -15.32 -0.88 3.65
C ASP A 48 -15.97 0.32 2.93
N ALA A 49 -15.90 1.50 3.55
CA ALA A 49 -16.36 2.74 2.95
C ALA A 49 -15.58 3.07 1.67
N VAL A 50 -14.24 2.94 1.70
CA VAL A 50 -13.40 3.15 0.52
C VAL A 50 -13.72 2.14 -0.58
N GLY A 51 -13.87 0.85 -0.23
CA GLY A 51 -14.24 -0.19 -1.20
C GLY A 51 -15.60 0.07 -1.84
N THR A 52 -16.56 0.57 -1.07
CA THR A 52 -17.90 0.95 -1.58
C THR A 52 -17.84 2.16 -2.50
N TYR A 53 -17.05 3.18 -2.13
CA TYR A 53 -16.82 4.34 -2.98
C TYR A 53 -16.17 3.94 -4.31
N MET A 54 -15.14 3.09 -4.28
CA MET A 54 -14.48 2.64 -5.49
C MET A 54 -15.44 1.92 -6.46
N ARG A 55 -16.24 0.97 -5.96
CA ARG A 55 -17.25 0.29 -6.78
C ARG A 55 -18.26 1.27 -7.38
N THR A 56 -18.62 2.32 -6.63
CA THR A 56 -19.49 3.39 -7.13
C THR A 56 -18.82 4.16 -8.27
N CYS A 57 -17.55 4.53 -8.12
CA CYS A 57 -16.78 5.20 -9.18
C CYS A 57 -16.61 4.33 -10.42
N GLU A 58 -16.30 3.03 -10.27
CA GLU A 58 -16.22 2.09 -11.38
C GLU A 58 -17.55 1.95 -12.09
N ALA A 59 -18.66 1.81 -11.35
CA ALA A 59 -19.99 1.76 -11.94
C ALA A 59 -20.37 3.04 -12.71
N ILE A 60 -19.88 4.21 -12.29
CA ILE A 60 -20.06 5.48 -13.02
C ILE A 60 -19.21 5.52 -14.29
N LEU A 61 -17.95 5.10 -14.21
CA LEU A 61 -16.97 5.20 -15.29
C LEU A 61 -17.14 4.12 -16.37
N ASP A 62 -17.57 2.92 -15.98
CA ASP A 62 -17.85 1.82 -16.91
C ASP A 62 -19.28 1.89 -17.49
N ALA A 63 -20.08 2.86 -17.05
CA ALA A 63 -21.45 2.99 -17.50
C ALA A 63 -21.49 3.39 -19.00
N PRO A 64 -22.36 2.76 -19.81
CA PRO A 64 -22.50 3.17 -21.21
C PRO A 64 -22.97 4.63 -21.28
N PRO A 65 -22.42 5.42 -22.25
CA PRO A 65 -22.80 6.81 -22.49
C PRO A 65 -24.32 7.01 -22.46
N ALA A 66 -24.78 8.11 -21.87
CA ALA A 66 -26.21 8.39 -21.74
C ALA A 66 -26.95 8.40 -23.10
N ALA A 67 -26.23 8.73 -24.18
CA ALA A 67 -26.71 8.65 -25.56
C ALA A 67 -27.16 7.23 -25.97
N LEU A 68 -26.46 6.18 -25.51
CA LEU A 68 -26.82 4.77 -25.78
C LEU A 68 -27.99 4.28 -24.93
N ARG A 69 -28.34 4.97 -23.84
CA ARG A 69 -29.52 4.61 -23.01
C ARG A 69 -30.82 5.14 -23.60
N ARG A 70 -30.79 6.16 -24.47
CA ARG A 70 -32.00 6.75 -25.09
C ARG A 70 -32.31 6.22 -26.49
N ARG A 71 -31.36 5.58 -27.17
CA ARG A 71 -31.58 4.92 -28.46
C ARG A 71 -31.28 3.43 -28.34
N GLY A 72 -32.34 2.63 -28.31
CA GLY A 72 -32.21 1.29 -28.87
C GLY A 72 -31.83 1.45 -30.35
N ASP A 73 -30.76 0.77 -30.76
CA ASP A 73 -30.45 0.43 -32.14
C ASP A 73 -29.45 1.30 -32.95
N MET A 74 -28.67 0.54 -33.73
CA MET A 74 -27.70 0.79 -34.82
C MET A 74 -26.36 1.49 -34.53
N GLY A 75 -25.31 0.69 -34.78
CA GLY A 75 -23.91 1.00 -34.50
C GLY A 75 -23.30 2.08 -35.38
N GLY A 76 -22.35 2.79 -34.76
CA GLY A 76 -21.46 3.76 -35.39
C GLY A 76 -20.34 4.11 -34.41
N HIS A 77 -19.13 4.23 -34.92
CA HIS A 77 -17.90 4.40 -34.13
C HIS A 77 -17.97 5.56 -33.12
N SER A 78 -17.85 5.24 -31.83
CA SER A 78 -17.83 6.21 -30.73
C SER A 78 -16.54 7.02 -30.72
N GLN A 79 -16.63 8.27 -31.15
CA GLN A 79 -15.80 9.33 -30.57
C GLN A 79 -16.50 9.83 -29.31
N SER A 80 -15.79 9.86 -28.19
CA SER A 80 -16.28 10.37 -26.90
C SER A 80 -16.71 11.84 -27.05
N HIS A 81 -18.01 12.11 -26.93
CA HIS A 81 -18.53 13.47 -27.03
C HIS A 81 -18.22 14.23 -25.73
N PRO A 82 -17.82 15.52 -25.76
CA PRO A 82 -17.51 16.31 -24.55
C PRO A 82 -18.61 16.31 -23.48
N GLN A 83 -19.86 16.14 -23.89
CA GLN A 83 -21.02 16.06 -22.99
C GLN A 83 -21.04 14.79 -22.14
N ASP A 84 -20.47 13.67 -22.62
CA ASP A 84 -20.38 12.44 -21.83
C ASP A 84 -19.34 12.59 -20.71
N GLU A 85 -18.22 13.28 -20.98
CA GLU A 85 -17.16 13.60 -20.00
C GLU A 85 -17.68 14.45 -18.83
N GLU A 86 -18.49 15.45 -19.13
CA GLU A 86 -19.10 16.33 -18.12
C GLU A 86 -20.11 15.58 -17.24
N SER A 87 -20.89 14.66 -17.85
CA SER A 87 -21.91 13.87 -17.16
C SER A 87 -21.34 12.93 -16.10
N TYR A 88 -20.30 12.14 -16.44
CA TYR A 88 -19.70 11.25 -15.46
C TYR A 88 -18.87 12.03 -14.43
N SER A 89 -18.24 13.15 -14.81
CA SER A 89 -17.50 14.03 -13.87
C SER A 89 -18.43 14.57 -12.78
N THR A 90 -19.63 15.01 -13.17
CA THR A 90 -20.66 15.45 -12.21
C THR A 90 -21.05 14.31 -11.27
N SER A 91 -21.26 13.11 -11.80
CA SER A 91 -21.64 11.94 -10.99
C SER A 91 -20.53 11.53 -10.01
N LEU A 92 -19.26 11.58 -10.43
CA LEU A 92 -18.11 11.33 -9.57
C LEU A 92 -17.99 12.38 -8.47
N MET A 93 -18.28 13.65 -8.77
CA MET A 93 -18.29 14.72 -7.77
C MET A 93 -19.30 14.44 -6.67
N HIS A 94 -20.53 14.10 -7.03
CA HIS A 94 -21.58 13.77 -6.07
C HIS A 94 -21.22 12.53 -5.22
N ALA A 95 -20.52 11.56 -5.81
CA ALA A 95 -20.01 10.42 -5.05
C ALA A 95 -18.93 10.87 -4.04
N ALA A 96 -18.01 11.75 -4.44
CA ALA A 96 -16.97 12.29 -3.57
C ALA A 96 -17.57 13.11 -2.42
N GLU A 97 -18.57 13.98 -2.69
CA GLU A 97 -19.28 14.79 -1.70
C GLU A 97 -19.92 13.96 -0.59
N LYS A 98 -20.40 12.76 -0.91
CA LYS A 98 -21.00 11.84 0.07
C LYS A 98 -19.96 11.04 0.85
N PHE A 99 -18.86 10.69 0.20
CA PHE A 99 -17.84 9.80 0.75
C PHE A 99 -16.80 10.54 1.60
N LEU A 100 -16.25 11.63 1.08
CA LEU A 100 -15.07 12.27 1.67
C LEU A 100 -15.30 12.82 3.09
N PRO A 101 -16.47 13.38 3.45
CA PRO A 101 -16.73 13.78 4.83
C PRO A 101 -16.65 12.62 5.81
N VAL A 102 -17.15 11.45 5.43
CA VAL A 102 -17.06 10.23 6.27
C VAL A 102 -15.60 9.83 6.46
N TYR A 103 -14.81 9.86 5.40
CA TYR A 103 -13.39 9.53 5.47
C TYR A 103 -12.63 10.45 6.42
N TRP A 104 -12.80 11.77 6.26
CA TRP A 104 -12.08 12.77 7.04
C TRP A 104 -12.51 12.81 8.51
N GLN A 105 -13.81 12.68 8.79
CA GLN A 105 -14.32 12.65 10.17
C GLN A 105 -13.79 11.43 10.93
N ILE A 106 -13.66 10.27 10.28
CA ILE A 106 -13.10 9.07 10.90
C ILE A 106 -11.60 9.21 11.11
N MET A 107 -10.87 9.75 10.12
CA MET A 107 -9.44 10.04 10.29
C MET A 107 -9.20 11.01 11.44
N HIS A 108 -10.00 12.09 11.54
CA HIS A 108 -9.95 13.05 12.64
C HIS A 108 -10.23 12.37 13.99
N LEU A 109 -11.29 11.56 14.08
CA LEU A 109 -11.60 10.77 15.27
C LEU A 109 -10.43 9.86 15.68
N LEU A 110 -9.83 9.14 14.72
CA LEU A 110 -8.70 8.26 14.97
C LEU A 110 -7.47 9.02 15.50
N ILE A 111 -7.19 10.20 14.96
CA ILE A 111 -6.10 11.07 15.43
C ILE A 111 -6.39 11.54 16.87
N CYS A 112 -7.61 11.98 17.18
CA CYS A 112 -8.03 12.36 18.53
C CYS A 112 -7.87 11.20 19.53
N LEU A 113 -8.31 9.99 19.15
CA LEU A 113 -8.16 8.80 19.98
C LEU A 113 -6.68 8.45 20.23
N CYS A 114 -5.81 8.59 19.22
CA CYS A 114 -4.37 8.37 19.37
C CYS A 114 -3.73 9.36 20.35
N ARG A 115 -4.20 10.60 20.38
CA ARG A 115 -3.72 11.63 21.31
C ARG A 115 -4.16 11.32 22.74
N ASP A 116 -5.42 10.96 22.93
CA ASP A 116 -5.99 10.70 24.25
C ASP A 116 -5.49 9.36 24.82
N ASN A 117 -5.20 8.38 23.96
CA ASN A 117 -4.59 7.11 24.33
C ASN A 117 -3.43 6.74 23.38
N PRO A 118 -2.18 7.11 23.73
CA PRO A 118 -0.99 6.83 22.93
C PRO A 118 -0.70 5.33 22.69
N ALA A 119 -1.35 4.43 23.44
CA ALA A 119 -1.23 2.99 23.19
C ALA A 119 -1.80 2.59 21.82
N ILE A 120 -2.83 3.30 21.34
CA ILE A 120 -3.44 3.07 20.02
C ILE A 120 -2.41 3.38 18.93
N LEU A 121 -1.75 4.54 18.99
CA LEU A 121 -0.72 4.91 18.02
C LEU A 121 0.48 3.96 18.06
N ARG A 122 0.92 3.54 19.25
CA ARG A 122 1.99 2.54 19.39
C ARG A 122 1.61 1.20 18.76
N ALA A 123 0.36 0.75 18.93
CA ALA A 123 -0.12 -0.49 18.32
C ALA A 123 -0.19 -0.37 16.79
N ALA A 124 -0.72 0.73 16.26
CA ALA A 124 -0.78 1.02 14.83
C ALA A 124 0.62 1.08 14.20
N HIS A 125 1.53 1.83 14.82
CA HIS A 125 2.93 1.93 14.38
C HIS A 125 3.64 0.58 14.42
N THR A 126 3.46 -0.20 15.48
CA THR A 126 3.99 -1.55 15.61
C THR A 126 3.47 -2.46 14.50
N ARG A 127 2.18 -2.38 14.15
CA ARG A 127 1.61 -3.18 13.04
C ARG A 127 2.25 -2.81 11.71
N VAL A 128 2.38 -1.53 11.38
CA VAL A 128 3.03 -1.06 10.14
C VAL A 128 4.51 -1.49 10.12
N ARG A 129 5.23 -1.37 11.24
CA ARG A 129 6.61 -1.85 11.39
C ARG A 129 6.72 -3.35 11.14
N GLN A 130 5.87 -4.15 11.77
CA GLN A 130 5.89 -5.59 11.59
C GLN A 130 5.67 -5.97 10.12
N PHE A 131 4.78 -5.26 9.43
CA PHE A 131 4.59 -5.46 7.99
C PHE A 131 5.84 -5.10 7.18
N ILE A 132 6.50 -3.98 7.48
CA ILE A 132 7.72 -3.54 6.78
C ILE A 132 8.90 -4.48 7.08
N ASP A 133 9.18 -4.73 8.34
CA ASP A 133 10.42 -5.36 8.82
C ASP A 133 10.37 -6.89 8.75
N SER A 134 9.17 -7.50 8.75
CA SER A 134 9.01 -8.95 8.78
C SER A 134 8.27 -9.46 7.53
N PRO A 135 8.97 -9.84 6.45
CA PRO A 135 8.36 -10.38 5.23
C PRO A 135 7.38 -11.54 5.47
N ASP A 136 7.63 -12.38 6.48
CA ASP A 136 6.76 -13.51 6.82
C ASP A 136 5.42 -13.08 7.40
N LYS A 137 5.36 -11.90 8.04
CA LYS A 137 4.14 -11.32 8.62
C LYS A 137 3.30 -10.52 7.62
N ARG A 138 3.65 -10.52 6.33
CA ARG A 138 2.86 -9.85 5.29
C ARG A 138 1.74 -10.71 4.72
N SER A 139 1.71 -12.00 5.06
CA SER A 139 0.75 -12.94 4.48
C SER A 139 -0.69 -12.64 4.93
N LYS A 140 -1.70 -13.21 4.26
CA LYS A 140 -3.11 -13.12 4.68
C LYS A 140 -3.39 -13.68 6.08
N GLU A 141 -2.50 -14.51 6.61
CA GLU A 141 -2.62 -15.05 7.97
C GLU A 141 -2.40 -13.95 9.02
N TYR A 142 -1.44 -13.06 8.79
CA TYR A 142 -1.08 -11.99 9.72
C TYR A 142 -1.71 -10.65 9.37
N GLU A 143 -1.85 -10.37 8.08
CA GLU A 143 -2.41 -9.13 7.55
C GLU A 143 -3.48 -9.44 6.50
N PRO A 144 -4.71 -9.79 6.89
CA PRO A 144 -5.72 -10.34 5.99
C PRO A 144 -6.10 -9.38 4.86
N GLU A 145 -6.19 -8.09 5.15
CA GLU A 145 -6.71 -7.06 4.24
C GLU A 145 -5.73 -5.89 4.11
N LEU A 146 -5.07 -5.77 2.94
CA LEU A 146 -4.12 -4.68 2.69
C LEU A 146 -4.76 -3.29 2.73
N GLY A 147 -6.06 -3.21 2.43
CA GLY A 147 -6.78 -1.94 2.52
C GLY A 147 -7.00 -1.48 3.97
N GLU A 148 -7.16 -2.41 4.91
CA GLU A 148 -7.17 -2.09 6.34
C GLU A 148 -5.79 -1.60 6.78
N LEU A 149 -4.71 -2.30 6.40
CA LEU A 149 -3.34 -1.86 6.67
C LEU A 149 -3.07 -0.46 6.12
N LEU A 150 -3.59 -0.11 4.95
CA LEU A 150 -3.45 1.23 4.36
C LEU A 150 -4.11 2.31 5.20
N VAL A 151 -5.27 2.03 5.80
CA VAL A 151 -5.90 2.92 6.79
C VAL A 151 -5.03 3.08 8.03
N VAL A 152 -4.46 1.99 8.55
CA VAL A 152 -3.55 2.03 9.70
C VAL A 152 -2.30 2.85 9.37
N ALA A 153 -1.73 2.67 8.18
CA ALA A 153 -0.57 3.42 7.72
C ALA A 153 -0.89 4.91 7.54
N ALA A 154 -2.04 5.25 6.96
CA ALA A 154 -2.53 6.62 6.85
C ALA A 154 -2.59 7.33 8.21
N LEU A 155 -3.11 6.64 9.24
CA LEU A 155 -3.13 7.17 10.61
C LEU A 155 -1.72 7.40 11.15
N VAL A 156 -0.82 6.43 10.97
CA VAL A 156 0.57 6.53 11.43
C VAL A 156 1.28 7.72 10.79
N PHE A 157 1.11 7.93 9.48
CA PHE A 157 1.70 9.08 8.77
C PHE A 157 1.11 10.41 9.26
N ALA A 158 -0.22 10.51 9.40
CA ALA A 158 -0.86 11.72 9.92
C ALA A 158 -0.39 12.05 11.35
N CYS A 159 -0.26 11.04 12.22
CA CYS A 159 0.24 11.25 13.59
C CYS A 159 1.75 11.54 13.66
N GLN A 160 2.54 11.06 12.69
CA GLN A 160 3.97 11.39 12.57
C GLN A 160 4.18 12.87 12.25
N ASP A 161 3.40 13.41 11.34
CA ASP A 161 3.47 14.81 10.92
C ASP A 161 3.04 15.76 12.06
N GLU A 162 2.16 15.29 12.94
CA GLU A 162 1.73 15.95 14.17
C GLU A 162 2.73 15.87 15.34
N GLY A 163 3.83 15.12 15.19
CA GLY A 163 4.82 14.92 16.25
C GLY A 163 4.30 14.10 17.43
N LEU A 164 3.25 13.30 17.25
CA LEU A 164 2.67 12.44 18.30
C LEU A 164 3.50 11.18 18.56
N LEU A 165 4.43 10.83 17.66
CA LEU A 165 5.43 9.83 17.97
C LEU A 165 6.52 10.46 18.87
N PRO A 166 6.99 9.73 19.91
CA PRO A 166 8.09 10.22 20.72
C PRO A 166 9.28 10.51 19.80
N SER A 167 9.62 11.79 19.66
CA SER A 167 10.93 12.17 19.16
C SER A 167 11.93 11.63 20.19
N LYS A 168 13.01 11.02 19.69
CA LYS A 168 14.12 10.59 20.55
C LYS A 168 14.49 11.79 21.42
N GLU A 169 14.21 11.73 22.72
CA GLU A 169 14.70 12.74 23.66
C GLU A 169 16.20 12.89 23.38
N PRO A 170 16.72 14.12 23.20
CA PRO A 170 18.16 14.30 23.14
C PRO A 170 18.68 13.70 24.43
N ALA A 171 19.48 12.64 24.30
CA ALA A 171 20.06 11.92 25.42
C ALA A 171 20.50 12.95 26.44
N GLU A 172 19.81 12.95 27.58
CA GLU A 172 20.05 13.82 28.71
C GLU A 172 21.57 13.86 28.90
N SER A 173 22.13 15.05 28.71
CA SER A 173 23.56 15.30 28.80
C SER A 173 24.03 14.70 30.11
N ALA A 174 24.78 13.61 30.02
CA ALA A 174 25.40 12.98 31.17
C ALA A 174 26.12 14.08 31.97
N PRO A 175 25.98 14.12 33.31
CA PRO A 175 26.66 15.11 34.11
C PRO A 175 28.17 15.00 33.85
N ASP A 176 28.78 16.15 33.57
CA ASP A 176 30.22 16.26 33.27
C ASP A 176 31.04 15.43 34.27
N PRO A 177 31.97 14.58 33.79
CA PRO A 177 32.88 13.91 34.69
C PRO A 177 33.79 14.96 35.36
N PRO A 178 34.06 14.84 36.66
CA PRO A 178 34.87 15.81 37.38
C PRO A 178 36.30 15.86 36.81
N PRO A 179 36.99 17.00 36.93
CA PRO A 179 38.29 17.23 36.30
C PRO A 179 39.32 16.26 36.86
N ARG A 180 39.84 15.37 36.00
CA ARG A 180 40.96 14.49 36.35
C ARG A 180 42.23 15.32 36.46
N GLN A 181 42.72 15.43 37.69
CA GLN A 181 44.06 15.89 38.00
C GLN A 181 45.11 15.03 37.28
N SER A 182 46.12 15.74 36.79
CA SER A 182 47.32 15.21 36.18
C SER A 182 48.07 14.30 37.15
N GLN A 183 48.32 13.06 36.76
CA GLN A 183 49.50 12.34 37.24
C GLN A 183 50.30 11.77 36.08
N ARG A 184 51.59 12.08 36.21
CA ARG A 184 52.68 11.98 35.26
C ARG A 184 53.47 10.72 35.61
N LEU A 185 53.89 9.99 34.56
CA LEU A 185 55.01 9.03 34.50
C LEU A 185 54.84 7.69 35.25
N GLN A 186 54.94 6.59 34.49
CA GLN A 186 56.18 5.81 34.43
C GLN A 186 56.27 4.99 33.14
N ARG A 187 57.51 4.88 32.65
CA ARG A 187 57.93 4.31 31.37
C ARG A 187 58.39 2.85 31.54
N THR A 188 58.09 2.05 30.51
CA THR A 188 58.94 1.02 29.83
C THR A 188 59.10 -0.40 30.44
N PRO A 189 59.58 -1.41 29.67
CA PRO A 189 59.57 -1.63 28.20
C PRO A 189 59.24 -3.08 27.74
N GLY A 190 58.89 -3.24 26.46
CA GLY A 190 59.33 -4.36 25.63
C GLY A 190 58.27 -5.36 25.14
N SER A 191 58.06 -5.44 23.82
CA SER A 191 58.44 -6.60 22.99
C SER A 191 57.60 -6.73 21.70
N ARG A 192 58.30 -6.60 20.55
CA ARG A 192 58.19 -7.31 19.26
C ARG A 192 56.83 -7.31 18.52
N THR A 193 56.69 -6.49 17.45
CA THR A 193 56.95 -6.80 16.01
C THR A 193 56.14 -7.95 15.41
N ASN A 194 55.21 -7.65 14.50
CA ASN A 194 55.42 -7.96 13.07
C ASN A 194 54.41 -7.24 12.16
N THR A 195 54.98 -6.71 11.09
CA THR A 195 54.33 -6.04 9.96
C THR A 195 54.57 -6.92 8.74
N LEU A 196 53.66 -6.81 7.76
CA LEU A 196 53.87 -6.94 6.30
C LEU A 196 53.32 -8.18 5.55
N LEU A 197 52.32 -7.86 4.71
CA LEU A 197 52.31 -7.94 3.23
C LEU A 197 51.83 -9.20 2.48
N ARG A 198 50.97 -8.90 1.49
CA ARG A 198 50.87 -9.46 0.10
C ARG A 198 50.29 -10.88 -0.03
N THR A 199 49.44 -11.25 -1.01
CA THR A 199 48.91 -10.67 -2.26
C THR A 199 47.77 -11.58 -2.82
N PRO A 200 47.13 -11.28 -3.96
CA PRO A 200 45.75 -11.67 -4.29
C PRO A 200 45.58 -12.89 -5.22
N SER A 201 44.37 -13.45 -5.24
CA SER A 201 43.84 -14.32 -6.30
C SER A 201 42.30 -14.18 -6.31
N LYS A 202 41.66 -13.48 -7.28
CA LYS A 202 41.33 -13.82 -8.68
C LYS A 202 40.11 -14.74 -8.83
N ARG A 203 38.96 -14.09 -9.11
CA ARG A 203 37.81 -14.46 -9.98
C ARG A 203 37.25 -15.90 -9.94
N ARG A 204 35.95 -16.01 -9.65
CA ARG A 204 34.85 -16.31 -10.61
C ARG A 204 33.51 -16.52 -9.89
N GLY A 205 32.42 -16.07 -10.53
CA GLY A 205 31.06 -16.55 -10.25
C GLY A 205 30.05 -15.47 -9.84
N ALA A 206 29.75 -14.53 -10.74
CA ALA A 206 28.63 -13.62 -10.56
C ALA A 206 27.30 -14.39 -10.70
N SER A 207 26.56 -14.47 -9.61
CA SER A 207 25.11 -14.70 -9.60
C SER A 207 24.49 -13.42 -9.04
N VAL A 208 24.12 -12.52 -9.94
CA VAL A 208 23.39 -11.30 -9.60
C VAL A 208 21.91 -11.66 -9.73
N ALA A 209 21.32 -12.06 -8.60
CA ALA A 209 19.86 -12.03 -8.46
C ALA A 209 19.46 -10.58 -8.13
N PRO A 210 18.51 -9.97 -8.86
CA PRO A 210 17.96 -8.68 -8.45
C PRO A 210 17.13 -8.90 -7.19
N SER A 211 17.64 -8.46 -6.03
CA SER A 211 16.92 -8.55 -4.77
C SER A 211 15.80 -7.51 -4.75
N LEU A 212 14.56 -7.99 -4.70
CA LEU A 212 13.39 -7.20 -4.31
C LEU A 212 13.45 -6.72 -2.85
N ALA A 213 14.38 -7.27 -2.07
CA ALA A 213 14.77 -6.73 -0.79
C ALA A 213 15.85 -5.68 -1.04
N GLY A 214 15.53 -4.41 -0.82
CA GLY A 214 16.55 -3.39 -0.68
C GLY A 214 17.59 -3.83 0.34
N SER A 215 18.85 -3.81 -0.06
CA SER A 215 20.00 -4.01 0.83
C SER A 215 20.10 -2.84 1.81
N SER A 216 19.36 -2.93 2.92
CA SER A 216 19.54 -2.12 4.13
C SER A 216 18.89 -2.75 5.38
N ALA A 217 18.68 -4.07 5.38
CA ALA A 217 17.97 -4.78 6.46
C ALA A 217 18.76 -4.93 7.79
N SER A 218 19.93 -4.28 7.96
CA SER A 218 20.71 -4.40 9.20
C SER A 218 20.91 -3.11 10.01
N GLN A 219 20.30 -1.97 9.61
CA GLN A 219 20.41 -0.71 10.38
C GLN A 219 19.10 0.06 10.61
N SER A 220 17.97 -0.35 10.02
CA SER A 220 16.70 0.41 10.04
C SER A 220 15.90 0.30 11.36
N SER A 221 16.19 -0.65 12.25
CA SER A 221 15.36 -0.91 13.44
C SER A 221 15.34 0.20 14.51
N LYS A 222 15.99 1.35 14.26
CA LYS A 222 16.17 2.44 15.23
C LYS A 222 15.53 3.78 14.85
N ASP A 223 15.19 4.02 13.57
CA ASP A 223 14.52 5.27 13.21
C ASP A 223 13.04 5.12 13.55
N PRO A 224 12.42 5.91 14.47
CA PRO A 224 10.99 5.86 14.77
C PRO A 224 10.11 6.31 13.58
N HIS A 225 10.64 7.10 12.66
CA HIS A 225 9.89 7.71 11.58
C HIS A 225 9.80 6.76 10.36
N ILE A 226 8.57 6.46 9.92
CA ILE A 226 8.32 5.65 8.73
C ILE A 226 8.08 6.60 7.56
N ARG A 227 8.86 6.45 6.48
CA ARG A 227 8.64 7.19 5.21
C ARG A 227 7.94 6.31 4.18
N TRP A 228 6.93 6.88 3.51
CA TRP A 228 6.12 6.18 2.51
C TRP A 228 6.96 5.50 1.41
N SER A 229 7.73 6.28 0.66
CA SER A 229 8.46 5.82 -0.53
C SER A 229 9.62 4.89 -0.20
N GLU A 230 10.31 5.15 0.92
CA GLU A 230 11.52 4.41 1.33
C GLU A 230 11.20 3.09 2.03
N HIS A 231 10.19 3.09 2.91
CA HIS A 231 9.96 1.96 3.83
C HIS A 231 8.70 1.16 3.51
N PHE A 232 7.60 1.82 3.13
CA PHE A 232 6.27 1.18 3.11
C PHE A 232 5.79 0.76 1.72
N ALA A 233 5.94 1.63 0.71
CA ALA A 233 5.40 1.41 -0.62
C ALA A 233 5.91 0.12 -1.30
N GLY A 234 7.21 -0.19 -1.15
CA GLY A 234 7.83 -1.40 -1.69
C GLY A 234 7.23 -2.69 -1.11
N PRO A 235 7.29 -2.90 0.22
CA PRO A 235 6.65 -4.04 0.88
C PRO A 235 5.16 -4.20 0.54
N LEU A 236 4.42 -3.08 0.51
CA LEU A 236 3.00 -3.06 0.19
C LEU A 236 2.75 -3.56 -1.24
N LEU A 237 3.46 -3.00 -2.23
CA LEU A 237 3.33 -3.40 -3.63
C LEU A 237 3.74 -4.86 -3.85
N GLN A 238 4.83 -5.31 -3.24
CA GLN A 238 5.27 -6.70 -3.33
C GLN A 238 4.17 -7.65 -2.82
N GLU A 239 3.56 -7.33 -1.69
CA GLU A 239 2.47 -8.14 -1.14
C GLU A 239 1.22 -8.09 -2.02
N ALA A 240 0.84 -6.91 -2.53
CA ALA A 240 -0.28 -6.76 -3.45
C ALA A 240 -0.07 -7.57 -4.74
N MET A 241 1.13 -7.54 -5.31
CA MET A 241 1.52 -8.34 -6.47
C MET A 241 1.49 -9.85 -6.17
N THR A 242 1.96 -10.23 -4.98
CA THR A 242 1.96 -11.63 -4.52
C THR A 242 0.54 -12.17 -4.35
N ARG A 243 -0.39 -11.38 -3.79
CA ARG A 243 -1.82 -11.74 -3.70
C ARG A 243 -2.48 -11.78 -5.08
N GLY A 244 -2.15 -10.81 -5.93
CA GLY A 244 -2.69 -10.71 -7.30
C GLY A 244 -2.25 -11.84 -8.23
N ALA A 245 -1.15 -12.52 -7.91
CA ALA A 245 -0.69 -13.68 -8.68
C ALA A 245 -1.76 -14.79 -8.78
N LYS A 246 -2.62 -14.96 -7.77
CA LYS A 246 -3.77 -15.88 -7.85
C LYS A 246 -4.67 -15.57 -9.04
N SER A 247 -5.17 -14.33 -9.13
CA SER A 247 -6.01 -13.87 -10.25
C SER A 247 -5.27 -14.01 -11.58
N THR A 248 -3.98 -13.71 -11.59
CA THR A 248 -3.13 -13.83 -12.79
C THR A 248 -3.09 -15.26 -13.32
N VAL A 249 -2.90 -16.24 -12.43
CA VAL A 249 -2.85 -17.65 -12.79
C VAL A 249 -4.21 -18.21 -13.18
N GLU A 250 -5.29 -17.78 -12.51
CA GLU A 250 -6.66 -18.18 -12.85
C GLU A 250 -7.04 -17.79 -14.29
N HIS A 251 -6.63 -16.59 -14.73
CA HIS A 251 -6.97 -16.10 -16.07
C HIS A 251 -5.92 -16.40 -17.15
N SER A 252 -4.64 -16.47 -16.77
CA SER A 252 -3.51 -16.78 -17.66
C SER A 252 -2.59 -17.83 -17.01
N PRO A 253 -3.00 -19.12 -16.98
CA PRO A 253 -2.20 -20.19 -16.37
C PRO A 253 -0.80 -20.32 -16.95
N ASP A 254 -0.61 -19.94 -18.22
CA ASP A 254 0.67 -19.98 -18.93
C ASP A 254 1.76 -19.08 -18.31
N LEU A 255 1.37 -18.10 -17.51
CA LEU A 255 2.32 -17.27 -16.76
C LEU A 255 2.99 -18.00 -15.59
N GLN A 256 2.55 -19.21 -15.24
CA GLN A 256 3.25 -20.08 -14.28
C GLN A 256 4.56 -20.66 -14.84
N VAL A 257 4.82 -20.52 -16.15
CA VAL A 257 6.11 -20.89 -16.74
C VAL A 257 7.12 -19.79 -16.44
N PHE A 258 8.19 -20.14 -15.74
CA PHE A 258 9.26 -19.22 -15.37
C PHE A 258 10.27 -19.07 -16.52
N GLU A 259 10.01 -18.13 -17.43
CA GLU A 259 11.01 -17.76 -18.45
C GLU A 259 12.22 -17.02 -17.85
N THR A 260 13.32 -17.03 -18.60
CA THR A 260 14.51 -16.21 -18.33
C THR A 260 14.44 -14.88 -19.08
N GLY A 261 14.90 -13.81 -18.47
CA GLY A 261 15.00 -12.49 -19.12
C GLY A 261 13.71 -11.66 -19.05
N ALA A 262 13.72 -10.56 -19.80
CA ALA A 262 12.60 -9.65 -19.96
C ALA A 262 11.43 -10.31 -20.70
N SER A 263 10.22 -10.11 -20.19
CA SER A 263 8.98 -10.58 -20.81
C SER A 263 7.90 -9.50 -20.78
N PRO A 264 7.83 -8.64 -21.83
CA PRO A 264 6.76 -7.65 -21.99
C PRO A 264 5.36 -8.28 -21.90
N TYR A 265 5.22 -9.50 -22.42
CA TYR A 265 3.99 -10.28 -22.33
C TYR A 265 3.55 -10.53 -20.89
N ARG A 266 4.46 -11.02 -20.03
CA ARG A 266 4.17 -11.22 -18.59
C ARG A 266 3.83 -9.90 -17.92
N ILE A 267 4.63 -8.88 -18.14
CA ILE A 267 4.45 -7.55 -17.53
C ILE A 267 3.04 -7.05 -17.80
N MET A 268 2.66 -6.99 -19.09
CA MET A 268 1.35 -6.49 -19.50
C MET A 268 0.21 -7.38 -19.00
N ARG A 269 0.29 -8.71 -19.18
CA ARG A 269 -0.78 -9.63 -18.78
C ARG A 269 -0.99 -9.64 -17.27
N THR A 270 0.08 -9.63 -16.49
CA THR A 270 -0.03 -9.60 -15.02
C THR A 270 -0.70 -8.31 -14.56
N PHE A 271 -0.36 -7.16 -15.16
CA PHE A 271 -1.05 -5.91 -14.85
C PHE A 271 -2.54 -5.99 -15.16
N GLN A 272 -2.90 -6.50 -16.34
CA GLN A 272 -4.30 -6.63 -16.76
C GLN A 272 -5.14 -7.45 -15.77
N HIS A 273 -4.61 -8.58 -15.29
CA HIS A 273 -5.33 -9.47 -14.37
C HIS A 273 -5.33 -8.98 -12.90
N CYS A 274 -4.39 -8.11 -12.53
CA CYS A 274 -4.32 -7.49 -11.22
C CYS A 274 -4.91 -6.06 -11.18
N ARG A 275 -5.44 -5.57 -12.31
CA ARG A 275 -5.78 -4.15 -12.49
C ARG A 275 -6.75 -3.61 -11.45
N GLY A 276 -7.83 -4.35 -11.15
CA GLY A 276 -8.83 -3.93 -10.15
C GLY A 276 -8.21 -3.70 -8.76
N PRO A 277 -7.61 -4.74 -8.14
CA PRO A 277 -6.94 -4.60 -6.84
C PRO A 277 -5.85 -3.53 -6.81
N LEU A 278 -5.07 -3.37 -7.88
CA LEU A 278 -4.04 -2.33 -7.96
C LEU A 278 -4.62 -0.92 -8.05
N ARG A 279 -5.75 -0.74 -8.73
CA ARG A 279 -6.49 0.53 -8.73
C ARG A 279 -7.07 0.85 -7.36
N GLN A 280 -7.55 -0.15 -6.62
CA GLN A 280 -8.04 0.05 -5.25
C GLN A 280 -6.96 0.57 -4.34
N LEU A 281 -5.78 -0.06 -4.40
CA LEU A 281 -4.60 0.38 -3.68
C LEU A 281 -4.24 1.82 -4.09
N ALA A 282 -4.13 2.10 -5.39
CA ALA A 282 -3.78 3.43 -5.89
C ALA A 282 -4.78 4.51 -5.45
N LEU A 283 -6.08 4.21 -5.42
CA LEU A 283 -7.10 5.12 -4.96
C LEU A 283 -6.98 5.43 -3.45
N GLN A 284 -6.67 4.43 -2.62
CA GLN A 284 -6.41 4.67 -1.20
C GLN A 284 -5.19 5.57 -0.98
N VAL A 285 -4.13 5.38 -1.77
CA VAL A 285 -2.95 6.27 -1.74
C VAL A 285 -3.33 7.69 -2.15
N SER A 286 -4.14 7.85 -3.20
CA SER A 286 -4.67 9.16 -3.61
C SER A 286 -5.50 9.83 -2.53
N MET A 287 -6.36 9.09 -1.83
CA MET A 287 -7.16 9.65 -0.72
C MET A 287 -6.28 10.16 0.42
N LEU A 288 -5.22 9.42 0.78
CA LEU A 288 -4.24 9.87 1.76
C LEU A 288 -3.49 11.12 1.28
N ALA A 289 -3.07 11.15 0.01
CA ALA A 289 -2.39 12.31 -0.57
C ALA A 289 -3.29 13.56 -0.56
N VAL A 290 -4.57 13.42 -0.92
CA VAL A 290 -5.57 14.50 -0.85
C VAL A 290 -5.75 14.96 0.60
N PHE A 291 -5.93 14.03 1.54
CA PHE A 291 -6.06 14.36 2.96
C PHE A 291 -4.85 15.17 3.44
N ASN A 292 -3.64 14.65 3.26
CA ASN A 292 -2.40 15.31 3.69
C ASN A 292 -2.16 16.67 3.01
N TYR A 293 -2.51 16.81 1.72
CA TYR A 293 -2.38 18.07 1.01
C TYR A 293 -3.21 19.18 1.67
N PHE A 294 -4.49 18.90 1.94
CA PHE A 294 -5.40 19.91 2.49
C PHE A 294 -5.25 20.11 4.00
N THR A 295 -4.75 19.12 4.74
CA THR A 295 -4.52 19.27 6.19
C THR A 295 -3.11 19.77 6.53
N GLY A 296 -2.11 19.46 5.69
CA GLY A 296 -0.68 19.74 5.93
C GLY A 296 -0.14 21.05 5.32
N SER A 297 -0.99 21.84 4.65
CA SER A 297 -0.56 23.05 3.92
C SER A 297 -0.03 24.20 4.79
N GLN A 298 -0.03 24.10 6.12
CA GLN A 298 0.39 25.17 7.03
C GLN A 298 1.60 24.74 7.88
N PRO A 299 2.72 25.48 7.85
CA PRO A 299 3.90 25.15 8.64
C PRO A 299 3.69 25.46 10.13
N GLY A 300 3.89 24.45 10.98
CA GLY A 300 3.96 24.56 12.44
C GLY A 300 3.50 23.30 13.16
N PRO A 301 3.81 23.14 14.46
CA PRO A 301 3.33 22.00 15.25
C PRO A 301 1.81 22.07 15.41
N HIS A 302 1.14 20.92 15.31
CA HIS A 302 -0.31 20.77 15.50
C HIS A 302 -1.24 21.45 14.49
N HIS A 303 -0.73 21.87 13.33
CA HIS A 303 -1.53 22.59 12.35
C HIS A 303 -2.60 21.72 11.69
N GLN A 304 -2.32 20.46 11.39
CA GLN A 304 -3.30 19.55 10.81
C GLN A 304 -4.44 19.30 11.80
N GLN A 305 -4.12 19.13 13.08
CA GLN A 305 -5.14 19.00 14.13
C GLN A 305 -5.98 20.27 14.29
N ILE A 306 -5.36 21.46 14.39
CA ILE A 306 -6.10 22.73 14.52
C ILE A 306 -7.05 22.92 13.34
N HIS A 307 -6.62 22.55 12.12
CA HIS A 307 -7.46 22.61 10.95
C HIS A 307 -8.66 21.65 11.06
N LEU A 308 -8.40 20.38 11.40
CA LEU A 308 -9.44 19.36 11.55
C LEU A 308 -10.43 19.69 12.67
N ASP A 309 -9.96 20.19 13.81
CA ASP A 309 -10.83 20.60 14.93
C ASP A 309 -11.75 21.76 14.55
N ARG A 310 -11.22 22.76 13.84
CA ARG A 310 -12.00 23.91 13.38
C ARG A 310 -13.05 23.53 12.33
N SER A 311 -12.76 22.53 11.50
CA SER A 311 -13.70 22.05 10.49
C SER A 311 -14.58 20.90 10.99
N PHE A 312 -14.43 20.44 12.23
CA PHE A 312 -15.05 19.21 12.74
C PHE A 312 -14.81 18.00 11.83
N GLY A 313 -13.58 17.89 11.29
CA GLY A 313 -13.20 16.84 10.36
C GLY A 313 -13.88 16.93 8.99
N ASN A 314 -14.46 18.08 8.62
CA ASN A 314 -15.05 18.25 7.29
C ASN A 314 -13.98 18.67 6.26
N PRO A 315 -14.00 18.06 5.06
CA PRO A 315 -13.14 18.48 3.96
C PRO A 315 -13.53 19.85 3.37
N PRO A 316 -12.56 20.62 2.86
CA PRO A 316 -12.86 21.78 2.05
C PRO A 316 -13.46 21.34 0.70
N PRO A 317 -14.31 22.16 0.06
CA PRO A 317 -14.97 21.81 -1.21
C PRO A 317 -13.98 21.39 -2.32
N GLU A 318 -12.81 22.02 -2.37
CA GLU A 318 -11.74 21.75 -3.34
C GLU A 318 -11.20 20.32 -3.24
N ALA A 319 -11.31 19.68 -2.07
CA ALA A 319 -10.88 18.30 -1.89
C ALA A 319 -11.74 17.29 -2.67
N MET A 320 -13.02 17.61 -2.91
CA MET A 320 -13.91 16.77 -3.73
C MET A 320 -13.47 16.78 -5.19
N HIS A 321 -13.09 17.96 -5.69
CA HIS A 321 -12.54 18.14 -7.03
C HIS A 321 -11.22 17.39 -7.19
N ALA A 322 -10.31 17.56 -6.23
CA ALA A 322 -9.05 16.85 -6.23
C ALA A 322 -9.26 15.32 -6.26
N LEU A 323 -10.12 14.78 -5.39
CA LEU A 323 -10.39 13.34 -5.38
C LEU A 323 -11.05 12.85 -6.67
N THR A 324 -11.95 13.64 -7.27
CA THR A 324 -12.60 13.29 -8.54
C THR A 324 -11.57 13.15 -9.67
N GLU A 325 -10.62 14.08 -9.76
CA GLU A 325 -9.54 13.99 -10.75
C GLU A 325 -8.61 12.80 -10.46
N GLU A 326 -8.31 12.55 -9.20
CA GLU A 326 -7.52 11.39 -8.79
C GLU A 326 -8.18 10.06 -9.19
N VAL A 327 -9.50 9.94 -9.04
CA VAL A 327 -10.28 8.77 -9.48
C VAL A 327 -10.17 8.56 -10.99
N LYS A 328 -10.28 9.62 -11.80
CA LYS A 328 -10.12 9.53 -13.26
C LYS A 328 -8.72 9.04 -13.63
N VAL A 329 -7.69 9.56 -12.98
CA VAL A 329 -6.29 9.14 -13.18
C VAL A 329 -6.12 7.67 -12.82
N VAL A 330 -6.60 7.25 -11.64
CA VAL A 330 -6.53 5.85 -11.19
C VAL A 330 -7.26 4.92 -12.16
N HIS A 331 -8.45 5.30 -12.62
CA HIS A 331 -9.22 4.51 -13.57
C HIS A 331 -8.54 4.39 -14.95
N ARG A 332 -7.67 5.33 -15.33
CA ARG A 332 -6.92 5.26 -16.59
C ARG A 332 -5.63 4.43 -16.48
N LEU A 333 -5.20 4.04 -15.27
CA LEU A 333 -3.99 3.23 -15.07
C LEU A 333 -4.04 1.94 -15.90
N SER A 334 -3.00 1.75 -16.69
CA SER A 334 -2.86 0.68 -17.67
C SER A 334 -1.48 0.01 -17.66
N THR A 335 -0.49 0.62 -17.02
CA THR A 335 0.88 0.08 -16.92
C THR A 335 1.44 0.11 -15.50
N TRP A 336 2.46 -0.72 -15.25
CA TRP A 336 3.18 -0.73 -13.96
C TRP A 336 3.90 0.59 -13.67
N GLY A 337 4.47 1.24 -14.69
CA GLY A 337 5.17 2.52 -14.50
C GLY A 337 4.23 3.65 -14.07
N GLU A 338 3.04 3.72 -14.66
CA GLU A 338 1.99 4.65 -14.24
C GLU A 338 1.57 4.37 -12.79
N LEU A 339 1.40 3.09 -12.43
CA LEU A 339 1.07 2.69 -11.06
C LEU A 339 2.18 3.11 -10.08
N PHE A 340 3.45 2.79 -10.35
CA PHE A 340 4.58 3.13 -9.47
C PHE A 340 4.69 4.64 -9.27
N THR A 341 4.43 5.42 -10.31
CA THR A 341 4.36 6.88 -10.21
C THR A 341 3.19 7.30 -9.32
N LYS A 342 2.00 6.72 -9.55
CA LYS A 342 0.79 7.05 -8.79
C LYS A 342 0.93 6.75 -7.30
N VAL A 343 1.56 5.64 -6.95
CA VAL A 343 1.78 5.24 -5.55
C VAL A 343 3.11 5.73 -4.99
N GLN A 344 3.81 6.63 -5.68
CA GLN A 344 5.08 7.24 -5.25
C GLN A 344 6.15 6.21 -4.84
N TYR A 345 6.25 5.10 -5.58
CA TYR A 345 7.27 4.09 -5.38
C TYR A 345 8.50 4.38 -6.25
N GLU A 346 9.43 5.16 -5.71
CA GLU A 346 10.62 5.64 -6.45
C GLU A 346 11.50 4.51 -6.98
N ASN A 347 11.75 3.47 -6.18
CA ASN A 347 12.58 2.35 -6.59
C ASN A 347 12.01 1.60 -7.81
N GLY A 348 10.69 1.54 -7.95
CA GLY A 348 10.04 0.87 -9.07
C GLY A 348 10.13 1.65 -10.38
N LYS A 349 10.31 2.98 -10.33
CA LYS A 349 10.49 3.81 -11.53
C LYS A 349 11.80 3.52 -12.26
N ALA A 350 12.81 3.03 -11.53
CA ALA A 350 14.10 2.68 -12.09
C ALA A 350 14.13 1.28 -12.74
N TRP A 351 13.08 0.47 -12.56
CA TRP A 351 13.09 -0.91 -13.05
C TRP A 351 13.00 -0.99 -14.56
N ASN A 352 13.94 -1.72 -15.15
CA ASN A 352 13.83 -2.16 -16.53
C ASN A 352 12.90 -3.39 -16.66
N GLU A 353 12.61 -3.79 -17.90
CA GLU A 353 11.70 -4.91 -18.16
C GLU A 353 12.19 -6.25 -17.60
N ASP A 354 13.49 -6.49 -17.54
CA ASP A 354 14.05 -7.73 -16.99
C ASP A 354 13.84 -7.78 -15.47
N GLU A 355 14.14 -6.68 -14.78
CA GLU A 355 13.95 -6.53 -13.33
C GLU A 355 12.48 -6.70 -12.94
N LEU A 356 11.56 -6.04 -13.64
CA LEU A 356 10.13 -6.18 -13.38
C LEU A 356 9.63 -7.59 -13.70
N SER A 357 10.11 -8.22 -14.77
CA SER A 357 9.74 -9.60 -15.09
C SER A 357 10.24 -10.57 -14.02
N ALA A 358 11.47 -10.38 -13.53
CA ALA A 358 12.03 -11.15 -12.43
C ALA A 358 11.24 -10.95 -11.13
N ALA A 359 10.84 -9.70 -10.83
CA ALA A 359 10.02 -9.37 -9.68
C ALA A 359 8.66 -10.06 -9.70
N LEU A 360 7.98 -10.06 -10.84
CA LEU A 360 6.69 -10.72 -11.03
C LEU A 360 6.79 -12.24 -10.88
N ARG A 361 7.88 -12.84 -11.40
CA ARG A 361 8.19 -14.26 -11.16
C ARG A 361 8.40 -14.54 -9.68
N GLN A 362 9.16 -13.70 -8.97
CA GLN A 362 9.37 -13.87 -7.53
C GLN A 362 8.06 -13.76 -6.74
N CYS A 363 7.19 -12.81 -7.08
CA CYS A 363 5.86 -12.69 -6.48
C CYS A 363 5.00 -13.95 -6.73
N MET A 364 5.13 -14.57 -7.91
CA MET A 364 4.47 -15.85 -8.20
C MET A 364 4.97 -16.96 -7.28
N LEU A 365 6.29 -17.10 -7.08
CA LEU A 365 6.86 -18.10 -6.16
C LEU A 365 6.41 -17.87 -4.72
N LEU A 366 6.42 -16.62 -4.25
CA LEU A 366 5.95 -16.27 -2.90
C LEU A 366 4.46 -16.56 -2.74
N SER A 367 3.67 -16.33 -3.78
CA SER A 367 2.22 -16.59 -3.79
C SER A 367 1.95 -18.08 -3.64
N GLU A 368 2.72 -18.91 -4.32
CA GLU A 368 2.67 -20.37 -4.20
C GLU A 368 3.13 -20.83 -2.81
N GLN A 369 4.25 -20.30 -2.30
CA GLN A 369 4.80 -20.63 -0.99
C GLN A 369 3.81 -20.29 0.14
N ARG A 370 3.09 -19.19 0.02
CA ARG A 370 2.08 -18.73 1.00
C ARG A 370 0.71 -19.35 0.79
N GLY A 371 0.56 -20.26 -0.18
CA GLY A 371 -0.70 -20.97 -0.43
C GLY A 371 -1.81 -20.10 -1.03
N TYR A 372 -1.49 -18.96 -1.63
CA TYR A 372 -2.50 -18.13 -2.32
C TYR A 372 -3.01 -18.78 -3.60
N HIS A 373 -2.17 -19.57 -4.26
CA HIS A 373 -2.55 -20.41 -5.39
C HIS A 373 -1.74 -21.71 -5.38
N THR A 374 -2.18 -22.68 -6.17
CA THR A 374 -1.50 -23.98 -6.33
C THR A 374 -0.99 -24.13 -7.75
N ASN A 375 0.30 -24.44 -7.91
CA ASN A 375 0.88 -24.69 -9.21
C ASN A 375 0.60 -26.13 -9.67
N GLN A 376 -0.35 -26.27 -10.60
CA GLN A 376 -0.76 -27.57 -11.14
C GLN A 376 0.20 -28.12 -12.20
N HIS A 377 1.25 -27.37 -12.58
CA HIS A 377 2.12 -27.67 -13.72
C HIS A 377 3.59 -27.85 -13.33
N ARG A 378 3.88 -28.28 -12.10
CA ARG A 378 5.26 -28.43 -11.60
C ARG A 378 6.10 -29.47 -12.36
N HIS A 379 5.48 -30.53 -12.90
CA HIS A 379 6.22 -31.72 -13.37
C HIS A 379 5.82 -32.22 -14.77
N GLY A 380 6.81 -32.81 -15.44
CA GLY A 380 6.64 -33.60 -16.66
C GLY A 380 5.95 -32.89 -17.82
N ASP A 381 5.08 -33.63 -18.50
CA ASP A 381 4.39 -33.19 -19.72
C ASP A 381 3.51 -31.96 -19.52
N ALA A 382 2.93 -31.78 -18.33
CA ALA A 382 2.09 -30.62 -18.03
C ALA A 382 2.89 -29.31 -18.13
N ARG A 383 4.12 -29.31 -17.62
CA ARG A 383 5.03 -28.16 -17.71
C ARG A 383 5.43 -27.86 -19.16
N SER A 384 5.77 -28.90 -19.92
CA SER A 384 6.17 -28.79 -21.33
C SER A 384 5.02 -28.26 -22.20
N ARG A 385 3.80 -28.77 -22.00
CA ARG A 385 2.58 -28.27 -22.69
C ARG A 385 2.32 -26.81 -22.35
N LEU A 386 2.44 -26.43 -21.08
CA LEU A 386 2.23 -25.05 -20.66
C LEU A 386 3.26 -24.09 -21.28
N ALA A 387 4.53 -24.52 -21.37
CA ALA A 387 5.58 -23.75 -22.04
C ALA A 387 5.26 -23.52 -23.53
N GLN A 388 4.76 -24.54 -24.24
CA GLN A 388 4.33 -24.40 -25.64
C GLN A 388 3.13 -23.45 -25.79
N ILE A 389 2.16 -23.53 -24.88
CA ILE A 389 1.00 -22.61 -24.86
C ILE A 389 1.48 -21.17 -24.66
N ARG A 390 2.36 -20.94 -23.69
CA ARG A 390 2.95 -19.62 -23.42
C ARG A 390 3.65 -19.08 -24.66
N GLU A 391 4.53 -19.86 -25.29
CA GLU A 391 5.30 -19.44 -26.46
C GLU A 391 4.36 -19.03 -27.62
N ARG A 392 3.30 -19.80 -27.85
CA ARG A 392 2.28 -19.47 -28.85
C ARG A 392 1.58 -18.14 -28.52
N LYS A 393 1.08 -17.98 -27.29
CA LYS A 393 0.40 -16.75 -26.86
C LYS A 393 1.29 -15.52 -26.92
N GLU A 394 2.56 -15.66 -26.53
CA GLU A 394 3.54 -14.59 -26.60
C GLU A 394 3.81 -14.18 -28.06
N ARG A 395 3.94 -15.15 -28.96
CA ARG A 395 4.12 -14.91 -30.40
C ARG A 395 2.92 -14.18 -31.01
N ASP A 396 1.71 -14.61 -30.68
CA ASP A 396 0.49 -13.96 -31.17
C ASP A 396 0.35 -12.54 -30.61
N TRP A 397 0.65 -12.35 -29.32
CA TRP A 397 0.70 -11.02 -28.72
C TRP A 397 1.71 -10.09 -29.41
N LYS A 398 2.92 -10.56 -29.73
CA LYS A 398 3.94 -9.77 -30.45
C LYS A 398 3.42 -9.33 -31.82
N ARG A 399 2.74 -10.21 -32.55
CA ARG A 399 2.13 -9.88 -33.85
C ARG A 399 1.05 -8.81 -33.70
N ASP A 400 0.16 -8.95 -32.73
CA ASP A 400 -0.92 -7.99 -32.47
C ASP A 400 -0.40 -6.64 -32.00
N HIS A 401 0.63 -6.64 -31.15
CA HIS A 401 1.28 -5.42 -30.69
C HIS A 401 1.96 -4.69 -31.86
N ALA A 402 2.71 -5.40 -32.71
CA ALA A 402 3.32 -4.82 -33.90
C ALA A 402 2.30 -4.31 -34.94
N ARG A 403 1.09 -4.89 -34.99
CA ARG A 403 -0.01 -4.37 -35.80
C ARG A 403 -0.54 -3.05 -35.22
N ARG A 404 -0.79 -2.98 -33.91
CA ARG A 404 -1.27 -1.76 -33.24
C ARG A 404 -0.29 -0.60 -33.36
N VAL A 405 1.00 -0.84 -33.15
CA VAL A 405 2.04 0.20 -33.28
C VAL A 405 2.13 0.73 -34.71
N ARG A 406 1.93 -0.12 -35.73
CA ARG A 406 1.90 0.31 -37.13
C ARG A 406 0.68 1.15 -37.47
N ASN A 407 -0.48 0.84 -36.89
CA ASN A 407 -1.72 1.59 -37.16
C ASN A 407 -1.79 2.94 -36.43
N GLN A 408 -0.88 3.21 -35.49
CA GLN A 408 -0.79 4.47 -34.74
C GLN A 408 0.22 5.46 -35.35
N ARG A 409 1.00 5.02 -36.34
CA ARG A 409 1.89 5.86 -37.14
C ARG A 409 1.23 6.15 -38.47
#